data_AF-A0A6B3G404-F1
#
_entry.id   AF-A0A6B3G404-F1
#
_cell.length_a   1.000
_cell.length_b   1.000
_cell.length_c   1.000
_cell.angle_alpha   90.00
_cell.angle_beta   90.00
_cell.angle_gamma   90.00
#
_symmetry.space_group_name_H-M   'P 1'
#
loop_
_entity.id
_entity.type
_entity.pdbx_description
1 polymer ?
#
loop_
_entity_poly.entity_id
_entity_poly.type
_entity_poly.pdbx_seq_one_letter_code
_entity_poly.pdbx_strand_id
1 'polypeptide(L)'
;MNVDVLSERLPDLARRHGVPGGQFVLRHEGATYTVLFGEEEAGTGRPVRADSKFPTGSITKTFTAALAMVLVDEGDLDLDRPLADELPDLRVPGASFGEKQTLRQLLSHSSGLPPGRDSDDLAGTTRRGYLADCARTRPIPECGSSFSYSNIGYVVAGFLVEHVARMEWREALETILLTPLGIEPAYITPPAGRPHVPGHAARATGTALPVRQTLPRVEAAAGALALSAADLLAYGLLHTDGA
;
A
#
# COMPACT_ATOMS: atom_id res chain seq x y z
N MET A 1 -26.81 10.55 -12.11
CA MET A 1 -25.50 11.25 -12.00
C MET A 1 -25.08 11.77 -13.37
N ASN A 2 -24.54 12.99 -13.49
CA ASN A 2 -24.10 13.53 -14.79
C ASN A 2 -22.59 13.29 -14.98
N VAL A 3 -22.24 12.32 -15.81
CA VAL A 3 -20.85 11.88 -16.07
C VAL A 3 -20.12 12.89 -16.95
N ASP A 4 -20.84 13.63 -17.78
CA ASP A 4 -20.24 14.69 -18.61
C ASP A 4 -19.62 15.78 -17.73
N VAL A 5 -20.25 16.09 -16.59
CA VAL A 5 -19.68 16.99 -15.58
C VAL A 5 -18.35 16.47 -15.03
N LEU A 6 -18.20 15.16 -14.83
CA LEU A 6 -16.93 14.58 -14.34
C LEU A 6 -15.85 14.62 -15.43
N SER A 7 -16.22 14.27 -16.66
CA SER A 7 -15.33 14.31 -17.83
C SER A 7 -14.82 15.71 -18.15
N GLU A 8 -15.59 16.76 -17.86
CA GLU A 8 -15.16 18.14 -18.03
C GLU A 8 -14.38 18.67 -16.81
N ARG A 9 -14.86 18.38 -15.60
CA ARG A 9 -14.36 19.03 -14.38
C ARG A 9 -13.07 18.43 -13.87
N LEU A 10 -12.84 17.13 -14.02
CA LEU A 10 -11.60 16.49 -13.58
C LEU A 10 -10.37 16.97 -14.38
N PRO A 11 -10.37 16.97 -15.73
CA PRO A 11 -9.24 17.52 -16.49
C PRO A 11 -9.01 19.01 -16.19
N ASP A 12 -10.08 19.76 -15.94
CA ASP A 12 -9.98 21.17 -15.63
C ASP A 12 -9.33 21.42 -14.25
N LEU A 13 -9.76 20.68 -13.23
CA LEU A 13 -9.10 20.72 -11.92
C LEU A 13 -7.65 20.27 -12.00
N ALA A 14 -7.36 19.21 -12.77
CA ALA A 14 -6.00 18.73 -12.97
C ALA A 14 -5.08 19.83 -13.54
N ARG A 15 -5.53 20.54 -14.58
CA ARG A 15 -4.80 21.70 -15.12
C ARG A 15 -4.61 22.80 -14.08
N ARG A 16 -5.67 23.16 -13.34
CA ARG A 16 -5.60 24.21 -12.30
C ARG A 16 -4.63 23.87 -11.17
N HIS A 17 -4.45 22.60 -10.86
CA HIS A 17 -3.57 22.12 -9.80
C HIS A 17 -2.22 21.58 -10.30
N GLY A 18 -1.91 21.71 -11.60
CA GLY A 18 -0.64 21.25 -12.16
C GLY A 18 -0.45 19.73 -12.12
N VAL A 19 -1.54 18.96 -12.11
CA VAL A 19 -1.51 17.49 -12.18
C VAL A 19 -1.34 17.08 -13.66
N PRO A 20 -0.24 16.40 -14.04
CA PRO A 20 0.04 16.08 -15.44
C PRO A 20 -0.99 15.19 -16.11
N GLY A 21 -1.53 14.22 -15.36
CA GLY A 21 -2.51 13.27 -15.84
C GLY A 21 -3.02 12.37 -14.72
N GLY A 22 -4.10 11.66 -14.99
CA GLY A 22 -4.72 10.79 -14.01
C GLY A 22 -5.86 9.95 -14.58
N GLN A 23 -6.36 9.07 -13.73
CA GLN A 23 -7.47 8.18 -13.99
C GLN A 23 -8.52 8.37 -12.89
N PHE A 24 -9.79 8.23 -13.28
CA PHE A 24 -10.90 8.17 -12.37
C PHE A 24 -11.88 7.12 -12.85
N VAL A 25 -12.35 6.28 -11.93
CA VAL A 25 -13.35 5.24 -12.21
C VAL A 25 -14.43 5.32 -11.14
N LEU A 26 -15.68 5.20 -11.57
CA LEU A 26 -16.85 5.22 -10.69
C LEU A 26 -17.87 4.18 -11.16
N ARG A 27 -18.30 3.32 -10.25
CA ARG A 27 -19.45 2.44 -10.46
C ARG A 27 -20.67 2.99 -9.74
N HIS A 28 -21.77 3.15 -10.46
CA HIS A 28 -23.02 3.66 -9.93
C HIS A 28 -24.19 3.01 -10.68
N GLU A 29 -25.16 2.45 -9.94
CA GLU A 29 -26.36 1.80 -10.51
C GLU A 29 -26.03 0.74 -11.58
N GLY A 30 -24.97 -0.05 -11.34
CA GLY A 30 -24.53 -1.10 -12.26
C GLY A 30 -23.72 -0.62 -13.47
N ALA A 31 -23.65 0.69 -13.73
CA ALA A 31 -22.82 1.26 -14.78
C ALA A 31 -21.43 1.67 -14.25
N THR A 32 -20.40 1.47 -15.08
CA THR A 32 -19.02 1.91 -14.80
C THR A 32 -18.65 3.06 -15.72
N TYR A 33 -18.15 4.14 -15.12
CA TYR A 33 -17.72 5.35 -15.81
C TYR A 33 -16.23 5.55 -15.58
N THR A 34 -15.51 5.82 -16.66
CA THR A 34 -14.05 6.01 -16.65
C THR A 34 -13.71 7.36 -17.27
N VAL A 35 -12.91 8.15 -16.57
CA VAL A 35 -12.34 9.40 -17.06
C VAL A 35 -10.82 9.27 -17.02
N LEU A 36 -10.19 9.46 -18.18
CA LEU A 36 -8.73 9.50 -18.36
C LEU A 36 -8.36 10.90 -18.82
N PHE A 37 -7.29 11.47 -18.30
CA PHE A 37 -6.85 12.80 -18.72
C PHE A 37 -5.35 12.97 -18.62
N GLY A 38 -4.83 13.87 -19.46
CA GLY A 38 -3.44 14.31 -19.41
C GLY A 38 -2.44 13.25 -19.88
N GLU A 39 -1.21 13.39 -19.38
CA GLU A 39 -0.05 12.60 -19.78
C GLU A 39 0.45 11.74 -18.62
N GLU A 40 0.98 10.55 -18.92
CA GLU A 40 1.69 9.73 -17.93
C GLU A 40 2.97 10.43 -17.44
N GLU A 41 3.60 11.24 -18.29
CA GLU A 41 4.80 11.97 -17.96
C GLU A 41 4.77 13.35 -18.59
N ALA A 42 4.78 14.38 -17.74
CA ALA A 42 4.65 15.78 -18.16
C ALA A 42 5.65 16.16 -19.27
N GLY A 43 5.12 16.68 -20.38
CA GLY A 43 5.91 17.21 -21.49
C GLY A 43 6.33 16.15 -22.51
N THR A 44 5.90 14.90 -22.35
CA THR A 44 6.21 13.81 -23.29
C THR A 44 5.13 13.60 -24.34
N GLY A 45 3.92 14.12 -24.11
CA GLY A 45 2.76 13.83 -24.96
C GLY A 45 2.22 12.41 -24.83
N ARG A 46 2.79 11.56 -23.96
CA ARG A 46 2.36 10.18 -23.76
C ARG A 46 1.06 10.17 -22.95
N PRO A 47 -0.10 9.82 -23.54
CA PRO A 47 -1.38 9.96 -22.86
C PRO A 47 -1.56 8.91 -21.76
N VAL A 48 -2.29 9.26 -20.70
CA VAL A 48 -2.75 8.28 -19.71
C VAL A 48 -3.70 7.28 -20.37
N ARG A 49 -3.45 5.99 -20.15
CA ARG A 49 -4.24 4.86 -20.64
C ARG A 49 -5.05 4.23 -19.49
N ALA A 50 -6.03 3.39 -19.81
CA ALA A 50 -6.85 2.73 -18.79
C ALA A 50 -6.04 1.77 -17.89
N ASP A 51 -4.98 1.18 -18.42
CA ASP A 51 -4.08 0.22 -17.77
C ASP A 51 -2.78 0.87 -17.27
N SER A 52 -2.64 2.20 -17.34
CA SER A 52 -1.50 2.90 -16.72
C SER A 52 -1.50 2.62 -15.21
N LYS A 53 -0.37 2.13 -14.68
CA LYS A 53 -0.25 1.74 -13.28
C LYS A 53 0.31 2.91 -12.48
N PHE A 54 -0.49 3.49 -11.59
CA PHE A 54 -0.08 4.59 -10.73
C PHE A 54 0.36 4.07 -9.37
N PRO A 55 1.54 4.47 -8.85
CA PRO A 55 1.94 4.19 -7.48
C PRO A 55 0.87 4.65 -6.49
N THR A 56 0.30 3.70 -5.76
CA THR A 56 -0.87 3.94 -4.90
C THR A 56 -0.51 4.32 -3.48
N GLY A 57 0.77 4.18 -3.12
CA GLY A 57 1.26 4.43 -1.77
C GLY A 57 0.42 3.65 -0.74
N SER A 58 -0.07 4.37 0.27
CA SER A 58 -0.72 3.74 1.42
C SER A 58 -2.05 3.03 1.14
N ILE A 59 -2.62 3.14 -0.06
CA ILE A 59 -3.72 2.24 -0.47
C ILE A 59 -3.25 0.77 -0.45
N THR A 60 -1.96 0.50 -0.67
CA THR A 60 -1.34 -0.83 -0.53
C THR A 60 -1.67 -1.50 0.80
N LYS A 61 -1.82 -0.72 1.88
CA LYS A 61 -2.18 -1.24 3.21
C LYS A 61 -3.50 -1.98 3.20
N THR A 62 -4.47 -1.51 2.44
CA THR A 62 -5.78 -2.17 2.34
C THR A 62 -5.64 -3.58 1.75
N PHE A 63 -4.78 -3.76 0.75
CA PHE A 63 -4.46 -5.06 0.16
C PHE A 63 -3.71 -5.97 1.13
N THR A 64 -2.72 -5.44 1.85
CA THR A 64 -2.01 -6.19 2.91
C THR A 64 -2.96 -6.63 4.02
N ALA A 65 -3.90 -5.77 4.42
CA ALA A 65 -4.92 -6.11 5.41
C ALA A 65 -5.86 -7.19 4.88
N ALA A 66 -6.37 -7.07 3.65
CA ALA A 66 -7.22 -8.09 3.04
C ALA A 66 -6.52 -9.44 2.93
N LEU A 67 -5.25 -9.46 2.49
CA LEU A 67 -4.43 -10.67 2.45
C LEU A 67 -4.25 -11.30 3.84
N ALA A 68 -3.95 -10.49 4.86
CA ALA A 68 -3.85 -10.99 6.23
C ALA A 68 -5.19 -11.54 6.74
N MET A 69 -6.32 -10.91 6.36
CA MET A 69 -7.65 -11.38 6.75
C MET A 69 -8.05 -12.68 6.06
N VAL A 70 -7.61 -12.94 4.82
CA VAL A 70 -7.77 -14.27 4.18
C VAL A 70 -7.06 -15.34 5.01
N LEU A 71 -5.81 -15.10 5.41
CA LEU A 71 -5.06 -16.05 6.26
C LEU A 71 -5.67 -16.20 7.66
N VAL A 72 -6.34 -15.16 8.19
CA VAL A 72 -7.12 -15.28 9.44
C VAL A 72 -8.35 -16.16 9.24
N ASP A 73 -9.07 -16.01 8.13
CA ASP A 73 -10.25 -16.82 7.81
C ASP A 73 -9.89 -18.31 7.62
N GLU A 74 -8.72 -18.58 7.05
CA GLU A 74 -8.15 -19.94 6.90
C GLU A 74 -7.60 -20.52 8.22
N GLY A 75 -7.52 -19.72 9.29
CA GLY A 75 -7.01 -20.13 10.61
C GLY A 75 -5.49 -20.15 10.74
N ASP A 76 -4.78 -19.66 9.72
CA ASP A 76 -3.33 -19.59 9.63
C ASP A 76 -2.74 -18.38 10.40
N LEU A 77 -3.51 -17.30 10.51
CA LEU A 77 -3.19 -16.13 11.35
C LEU A 77 -4.23 -15.93 12.46
N ASP A 78 -3.78 -15.41 13.60
CA ASP A 78 -4.64 -15.01 14.71
C ASP A 78 -4.49 -13.50 14.95
N LEU A 79 -5.61 -12.79 14.95
CA LEU A 79 -5.65 -11.34 15.14
C LEU A 79 -5.15 -10.90 16.51
N ASP A 80 -5.34 -11.74 17.54
CA ASP A 80 -5.15 -11.37 18.94
C ASP A 80 -3.96 -12.09 19.59
N ARG A 81 -3.24 -12.92 18.82
CA ARG A 81 -2.01 -13.55 19.29
C ARG A 81 -0.86 -12.54 19.34
N PRO A 82 -0.03 -12.55 20.41
CA PRO A 82 1.15 -11.71 20.49
C PRO A 82 2.12 -11.93 19.32
N LEU A 83 2.64 -10.85 18.74
CA LEU A 83 3.53 -10.91 17.58
C LEU A 83 4.82 -11.68 17.87
N ALA A 84 5.35 -11.63 19.10
CA ALA A 84 6.56 -12.35 19.47
C ALA A 84 6.39 -13.88 19.45
N ASP A 85 5.16 -14.37 19.50
CA ASP A 85 4.85 -15.81 19.40
C ASP A 85 4.86 -16.29 17.94
N GLU A 86 4.51 -15.41 17.00
CA GLU A 86 4.52 -15.66 15.56
C GLU A 86 5.84 -15.27 14.87
N LEU A 87 6.52 -14.24 15.37
CA LEU A 87 7.78 -13.73 14.84
C LEU A 87 8.88 -13.81 15.92
N PRO A 88 9.58 -14.95 16.05
CA PRO A 88 10.65 -15.11 17.03
C PRO A 88 11.77 -14.07 16.91
N ASP A 89 11.96 -13.46 15.72
CA ASP A 89 12.92 -12.36 15.48
C ASP A 89 12.62 -11.10 16.33
N LEU A 90 11.42 -10.97 16.88
CA LEU A 90 11.05 -9.90 17.83
C LEU A 90 11.53 -10.17 19.26
N ARG A 91 11.94 -11.42 19.59
CA ARG A 91 12.44 -11.79 20.93
C ARG A 91 13.90 -11.35 21.11
N VAL A 92 14.10 -10.04 21.27
CA VAL A 92 15.41 -9.43 21.54
C VAL A 92 15.57 -9.21 23.06
N PRO A 93 16.71 -9.56 23.68
CA PRO A 93 16.92 -9.31 25.11
C PRO A 93 16.73 -7.83 25.48
N GLY A 94 15.85 -7.56 26.45
CA GLY A 94 15.52 -6.20 26.91
C GLY A 94 14.51 -5.45 26.03
N ALA A 95 14.01 -6.05 24.95
CA ALA A 95 12.87 -5.57 24.18
C ALA A 95 11.55 -6.07 24.78
N SER A 96 10.48 -5.29 24.60
CA SER A 96 9.10 -5.69 24.98
C SER A 96 8.10 -5.55 23.83
N PHE A 97 8.53 -4.97 22.70
CA PHE A 97 7.66 -4.87 21.53
C PHE A 97 7.42 -6.27 20.96
N GLY A 98 6.14 -6.60 20.75
CA GLY A 98 5.68 -7.89 20.28
C GLY A 98 5.11 -8.80 21.38
N GLU A 99 5.36 -8.50 22.66
CA GLU A 99 4.77 -9.25 23.78
C GLU A 99 3.30 -8.88 24.02
N LYS A 100 2.93 -7.62 23.74
CA LYS A 100 1.55 -7.11 23.86
C LYS A 100 0.91 -6.77 22.51
N GLN A 101 1.74 -6.47 21.51
CA GLN A 101 1.26 -6.13 20.18
C GLN A 101 0.77 -7.39 19.48
N THR A 102 -0.28 -7.22 18.68
CA THR A 102 -1.00 -8.25 17.93
C THR A 102 -1.21 -7.77 16.51
N LEU A 103 -1.56 -8.68 15.59
CA LEU A 103 -1.91 -8.31 14.22
C LEU A 103 -3.06 -7.29 14.18
N ARG A 104 -4.08 -7.44 15.04
CA ARG A 104 -5.19 -6.48 15.15
C ARG A 104 -4.69 -5.06 15.35
N GLN A 105 -3.77 -4.86 16.31
CA GLN A 105 -3.24 -3.53 16.63
C GLN A 105 -2.29 -2.98 15.56
N LEU A 106 -1.62 -3.84 14.79
CA LEU A 106 -0.86 -3.39 13.61
C LEU A 106 -1.81 -2.83 12.55
N LEU A 107 -2.85 -3.60 12.19
CA LEU A 107 -3.79 -3.24 11.13
C LEU A 107 -4.65 -2.01 11.48
N SER A 108 -4.99 -1.83 12.76
CA SER A 108 -5.75 -0.69 13.27
C SER A 108 -4.90 0.53 13.66
N HIS A 109 -3.59 0.48 13.43
CA HIS A 109 -2.65 1.55 13.83
C HIS A 109 -2.72 1.90 15.33
N SER A 110 -2.90 0.91 16.19
CA SER A 110 -2.95 1.08 17.65
C SER A 110 -1.86 0.30 18.36
N SER A 111 -0.77 -0.05 17.67
CA SER A 111 0.36 -0.79 18.25
C SER A 111 1.31 0.06 19.09
N GLY A 112 1.22 1.40 18.97
CA GLY A 112 2.14 2.36 19.57
C GLY A 112 3.44 2.56 18.76
N LEU A 113 3.51 2.04 17.53
CA LEU A 113 4.66 2.26 16.65
C LEU A 113 4.67 3.71 16.09
N PRO A 114 5.87 4.28 15.86
CA PRO A 114 6.01 5.57 15.19
C PRO A 114 5.59 5.46 13.70
N PRO A 115 5.36 6.60 13.02
CA PRO A 115 4.83 6.63 11.65
C PRO A 115 5.69 5.91 10.61
N GLY A 116 7.00 5.88 10.79
CA GLY A 116 7.95 5.33 9.83
C GLY A 116 9.33 5.92 10.05
N ARG A 117 10.30 5.45 9.29
CA ARG A 117 11.63 6.07 9.18
C ARG A 117 11.72 6.76 7.82
N ASP A 118 12.78 7.53 7.61
CA ASP A 118 13.11 7.95 6.26
C ASP A 118 13.41 6.69 5.42
N SER A 119 12.76 6.57 4.26
CA SER A 119 12.95 5.44 3.37
C SER A 119 14.41 5.35 2.89
N ASP A 120 15.12 6.48 2.79
CA ASP A 120 16.53 6.49 2.39
C ASP A 120 17.43 5.78 3.42
N ASP A 121 17.09 5.82 4.71
CA ASP A 121 17.80 5.12 5.78
C ASP A 121 17.57 3.60 5.78
N LEU A 122 16.55 3.14 5.05
CA LEU A 122 16.16 1.72 5.01
C LEU A 122 16.75 0.97 3.82
N ALA A 123 17.51 1.64 2.96
CA ALA A 123 18.19 1.02 1.83
C ALA A 123 19.11 -0.13 2.30
N GLY A 124 18.92 -1.33 1.73
CA GLY A 124 19.69 -2.52 2.09
C GLY A 124 19.33 -3.15 3.44
N THR A 125 18.33 -2.63 4.16
CA THR A 125 17.86 -3.22 5.41
C THR A 125 17.28 -4.62 5.16
N THR A 126 17.68 -5.58 6.00
CA THR A 126 17.14 -6.95 5.97
C THR A 126 15.90 -7.05 6.85
N ARG A 127 15.00 -8.00 6.58
CA ARG A 127 13.85 -8.33 7.45
C ARG A 127 14.25 -8.46 8.92
N ARG A 128 15.28 -9.26 9.20
CA ARG A 128 15.79 -9.48 10.57
C ARG A 128 16.28 -8.17 11.21
N GLY A 129 17.01 -7.34 10.45
CA GLY A 129 17.46 -6.03 10.94
C GLY A 129 16.29 -5.10 11.26
N TYR A 130 15.29 -5.07 10.39
CA TYR A 130 14.08 -4.28 10.57
C TYR A 130 13.30 -4.71 11.82
N LEU A 131 13.06 -6.01 11.99
CA LEU A 131 12.36 -6.57 13.15
C LEU A 131 13.14 -6.34 14.45
N ALA A 132 14.46 -6.49 14.44
CA ALA A 132 15.28 -6.22 15.62
C ALA A 132 15.21 -4.74 16.06
N ASP A 133 15.12 -3.81 15.11
CA ASP A 133 14.92 -2.39 15.41
C ASP A 133 13.50 -2.09 15.90
N CYS A 134 12.49 -2.76 15.33
CA CYS A 134 11.11 -2.69 15.84
C CYS A 134 11.03 -3.21 17.28
N ALA A 135 11.69 -4.34 17.58
CA ALA A 135 11.73 -4.93 18.92
C ALA A 135 12.24 -3.91 19.97
N ARG A 136 13.25 -3.12 19.61
CA ARG A 136 13.83 -2.08 20.48
C ARG A 136 13.01 -0.80 20.57
N THR A 137 11.92 -0.67 19.81
CA THR A 137 11.07 0.52 19.83
C THR A 137 10.16 0.51 21.05
N ARG A 138 10.14 1.62 21.79
CA ARG A 138 9.20 1.81 22.89
C ARG A 138 7.83 2.21 22.30
N PRO A 139 6.73 1.49 22.60
CA PRO A 139 5.41 1.86 22.13
C PRO A 139 4.94 3.18 22.75
N ILE A 140 4.62 4.16 21.91
CA ILE A 140 4.05 5.45 22.30
C ILE A 140 3.02 5.85 21.23
N PRO A 141 1.72 5.94 21.55
CA PRO A 141 1.07 5.71 22.84
C PRO A 141 1.11 4.22 23.27
N GLU A 142 0.62 3.89 24.47
CA GLU A 142 0.53 2.49 24.90
C GLU A 142 -0.30 1.67 23.89
N CYS A 143 0.09 0.42 23.66
CA CYS A 143 -0.60 -0.47 22.74
C CYS A 143 -2.10 -0.58 23.09
N GLY A 144 -2.95 -0.40 22.08
CA GLY A 144 -4.42 -0.43 22.19
C GLY A 144 -5.04 0.84 22.75
N SER A 145 -4.25 1.78 23.29
CA SER A 145 -4.82 2.96 23.97
C SER A 145 -5.31 4.05 23.02
N SER A 146 -4.70 4.19 21.84
CA SER A 146 -5.10 5.19 20.84
C SER A 146 -4.52 4.88 19.46
N PHE A 147 -5.08 5.55 18.45
CA PHE A 147 -4.61 5.51 17.07
C PHE A 147 -3.34 6.35 16.89
N SER A 148 -2.32 5.77 16.27
CA SER A 148 -1.12 6.42 15.76
C SER A 148 -0.72 5.74 14.45
N TYR A 149 -0.96 6.44 13.33
CA TYR A 149 -0.66 5.92 11.99
C TYR A 149 0.79 5.45 11.90
N SER A 150 1.01 4.26 11.32
CA SER A 150 2.34 3.65 11.21
C SER A 150 2.50 2.79 9.97
N ASN A 151 3.47 3.15 9.12
CA ASN A 151 3.98 2.29 8.05
C ASN A 151 4.68 1.05 8.62
N ILE A 152 5.41 1.20 9.72
CA ILE A 152 6.10 0.10 10.41
C ILE A 152 5.12 -1.01 10.76
N GLY A 153 3.92 -0.65 11.25
CA GLY A 153 2.90 -1.64 11.56
C GLY A 153 2.52 -2.53 10.38
N TYR A 154 2.38 -1.94 9.19
CA TYR A 154 2.06 -2.69 7.96
C TYR A 154 3.26 -3.45 7.39
N VAL A 155 4.48 -2.98 7.62
CA VAL A 155 5.68 -3.75 7.29
C VAL A 155 5.76 -5.02 8.13
N VAL A 156 5.55 -4.91 9.45
CA VAL A 156 5.54 -6.08 10.35
C VAL A 156 4.38 -7.02 10.02
N ALA A 157 3.21 -6.50 9.64
CA ALA A 157 2.10 -7.33 9.15
C ALA A 157 2.47 -8.08 7.86
N GLY A 158 3.19 -7.43 6.93
CA GLY A 158 3.75 -8.11 5.76
C GLY A 158 4.71 -9.25 6.12
N PHE A 159 5.57 -9.05 7.12
CA PHE A 159 6.49 -10.11 7.59
C PHE A 159 5.78 -11.28 8.29
N LEU A 160 4.63 -11.04 8.94
CA LEU A 160 3.76 -12.11 9.45
C LEU A 160 3.18 -12.94 8.30
N VAL A 161 2.62 -12.27 7.28
CA VAL A 161 2.12 -12.94 6.08
C VAL A 161 3.21 -13.81 5.46
N GLU A 162 4.41 -13.26 5.29
CA GLU A 162 5.55 -14.02 4.74
C GLU A 162 5.92 -15.24 5.60
N HIS A 163 5.89 -15.09 6.92
CA HIS A 163 6.23 -16.17 7.85
C HIS A 163 5.27 -17.35 7.69
N VAL A 164 3.97 -17.05 7.66
CA VAL A 164 2.90 -18.04 7.68
C VAL A 164 2.69 -18.64 6.29
N ALA A 165 2.60 -17.80 5.25
CA ALA A 165 2.42 -18.26 3.87
C ALA A 165 3.67 -18.92 3.28
N ARG A 166 4.84 -18.76 3.91
CA ARG A 166 6.15 -19.22 3.40
C ARG A 166 6.46 -18.72 1.99
N MET A 167 5.97 -17.53 1.68
CA MET A 167 6.12 -16.83 0.41
C MET A 167 6.60 -15.41 0.71
N GLU A 168 7.27 -14.77 -0.24
CA GLU A 168 7.51 -13.34 -0.14
C GLU A 168 6.18 -12.57 -0.16
N TRP A 169 6.08 -11.40 0.48
CA TRP A 169 4.79 -10.70 0.60
C TRP A 169 4.13 -10.45 -0.77
N ARG A 170 4.95 -10.14 -1.79
CA ARG A 170 4.45 -9.94 -3.17
C ARG A 170 3.87 -11.21 -3.75
N GLU A 171 4.55 -12.34 -3.58
CA GLU A 171 4.11 -13.63 -4.10
C GLU A 171 2.80 -14.08 -3.44
N ALA A 172 2.71 -13.93 -2.12
CA ALA A 172 1.47 -14.19 -1.38
C ALA A 172 0.33 -13.29 -1.87
N LEU A 173 0.59 -11.98 -2.01
CA LEU A 173 -0.39 -11.02 -2.49
C LEU A 173 -0.87 -11.32 -3.91
N GLU A 174 0.05 -11.63 -4.82
CA GLU A 174 -0.26 -11.97 -6.20
C GLU A 174 -1.07 -13.26 -6.31
N THR A 175 -0.67 -14.30 -5.57
CA THR A 175 -1.27 -15.63 -5.65
C THR A 175 -2.65 -15.67 -4.98
N ILE A 176 -2.76 -15.13 -3.77
CA ILE A 176 -3.95 -15.29 -2.92
C ILE A 176 -5.00 -14.22 -3.24
N LEU A 177 -4.58 -13.00 -3.65
CA LEU A 177 -5.51 -11.88 -3.79
C LEU A 177 -5.60 -11.31 -5.21
N LEU A 178 -4.48 -10.93 -5.84
CA LEU A 178 -4.54 -10.18 -7.11
C LEU A 178 -4.93 -11.06 -8.30
N THR A 179 -4.33 -12.25 -8.44
CA THR A 179 -4.62 -13.16 -9.57
C THR A 179 -6.10 -13.60 -9.58
N PRO A 180 -6.70 -14.02 -8.45
CA PRO A 180 -8.14 -14.35 -8.42
C PRO A 180 -9.05 -13.17 -8.79
N LEU A 181 -8.62 -11.93 -8.50
CA LEU A 181 -9.36 -10.72 -8.86
C LEU A 181 -9.10 -10.27 -10.31
N GLY A 182 -8.24 -10.96 -11.06
CA GLY A 182 -7.83 -10.56 -12.40
C GLY A 182 -7.01 -9.26 -12.43
N ILE A 183 -6.42 -8.88 -11.29
CA ILE A 183 -5.61 -7.67 -11.16
C ILE A 183 -4.17 -8.00 -11.54
N GLU A 184 -3.65 -7.29 -12.54
CA GLU A 184 -2.26 -7.46 -12.95
C GLU A 184 -1.33 -6.58 -12.09
N PRO A 185 -0.32 -7.18 -11.42
CA PRO A 185 0.51 -6.47 -10.45
C PRO A 185 1.55 -5.55 -11.10
N ALA A 186 1.82 -4.41 -10.46
CA ALA A 186 2.99 -3.58 -10.69
C ALA A 186 3.50 -3.01 -9.35
N TYR A 187 4.80 -2.75 -9.26
CA TYR A 187 5.43 -2.31 -8.01
C TYR A 187 6.51 -1.26 -8.24
N ILE A 188 6.63 -0.30 -7.33
CA ILE A 188 7.67 0.75 -7.34
C ILE A 188 9.02 0.32 -6.74
N THR A 189 9.14 -0.96 -6.42
CA THR A 189 10.18 -1.49 -5.53
C THR A 189 10.93 -2.63 -6.24
N PRO A 190 12.28 -2.72 -6.19
CA PRO A 190 13.05 -3.66 -7.04
C PRO A 190 12.85 -5.15 -6.72
N PRO A 191 13.00 -6.07 -7.70
CA PRO A 191 13.03 -5.78 -9.13
C PRO A 191 11.67 -5.25 -9.58
N ALA A 192 11.67 -4.19 -10.40
CA ALA A 192 10.44 -3.67 -10.99
C ALA A 192 10.04 -4.61 -12.15
N GLY A 193 8.91 -5.29 -12.02
CA GLY A 193 8.42 -6.21 -13.05
C GLY A 193 7.82 -5.48 -14.27
N ARG A 194 7.03 -4.43 -14.02
CA ARG A 194 6.37 -3.62 -15.04
C ARG A 194 6.62 -2.13 -14.82
N PRO A 195 6.73 -1.33 -15.89
CA PRO A 195 6.75 0.12 -15.78
C PRO A 195 5.47 0.61 -15.10
N HIS A 196 5.61 1.54 -14.16
CA HIS A 196 4.52 2.33 -13.62
C HIS A 196 4.67 3.78 -14.09
N VAL A 197 3.60 4.55 -13.99
CA VAL A 197 3.60 5.98 -14.27
C VAL A 197 4.63 6.66 -13.35
N PRO A 198 5.56 7.48 -13.87
CA PRO A 198 6.49 8.25 -13.04
C PRO A 198 5.75 9.21 -12.11
N GLY A 199 6.32 9.47 -10.93
CA GLY A 199 5.82 10.53 -10.07
C GLY A 199 6.19 11.91 -10.61
N HIS A 200 5.49 12.95 -10.15
CA HIS A 200 5.87 14.33 -10.42
C HIS A 200 5.90 15.15 -9.13
N ALA A 201 6.87 16.05 -9.04
CA ALA A 201 6.92 17.08 -8.01
C ALA A 201 6.51 18.43 -8.62
N ALA A 202 5.65 19.17 -7.91
CA ALA A 202 5.30 20.53 -8.31
C ALA A 202 6.43 21.49 -7.94
N ARG A 203 6.93 22.25 -8.92
CA ARG A 203 7.73 23.45 -8.62
C ARG A 203 6.84 24.53 -8.02
N ALA A 204 7.45 25.49 -7.32
CA ALA A 204 6.77 26.71 -6.88
C ALA A 204 6.11 27.49 -8.05
N THR A 205 6.58 27.28 -9.28
CA THR A 205 6.02 27.84 -10.52
C THR A 205 4.80 27.09 -11.04
N GLY A 206 4.33 26.03 -10.36
CA GLY A 206 3.22 25.18 -10.79
C GLY A 206 3.58 24.16 -11.88
N THR A 207 4.83 24.12 -12.33
CA THR A 207 5.30 23.15 -13.33
C THR A 207 5.58 21.80 -12.68
N ALA A 208 4.99 20.74 -13.20
CA ALA A 208 5.27 19.38 -12.80
C ALA A 208 6.60 18.89 -13.39
N LEU A 209 7.49 18.39 -12.54
CA LEU A 209 8.73 17.74 -12.96
C LEU A 209 8.66 16.24 -12.70
N PRO A 210 9.01 15.39 -13.67
CA PRO A 210 9.16 13.96 -13.42
C PRO A 210 10.19 13.71 -12.31
N VAL A 211 9.83 12.85 -11.36
CA VAL A 211 10.72 12.38 -10.30
C VAL A 211 10.68 10.87 -10.24
N ARG A 212 11.84 10.27 -9.94
CA ARG A 212 11.90 8.84 -9.69
C ARG A 212 11.34 8.56 -8.30
N GLN A 213 10.38 7.66 -8.22
CA GLN A 213 9.91 7.11 -6.95
C GLN A 213 10.67 5.83 -6.66
N THR A 214 11.17 5.71 -5.44
CA THR A 214 11.82 4.51 -4.95
C THR A 214 11.28 4.20 -3.58
N LEU A 215 11.06 2.91 -3.32
CA LEU A 215 10.67 2.42 -2.01
C LEU A 215 11.61 1.26 -1.64
N PRO A 216 12.16 1.22 -0.41
CA PRO A 216 12.91 0.10 0.10
C PRO A 216 12.10 -1.19 0.08
N ARG A 217 12.77 -2.32 -0.16
CA ARG A 217 12.11 -3.63 -0.28
C ARG A 217 11.31 -4.00 0.97
N VAL A 218 11.85 -3.68 2.15
CA VAL A 218 11.21 -3.93 3.44
C VAL A 218 9.89 -3.16 3.61
N GLU A 219 9.70 -2.04 2.91
CA GLU A 219 8.48 -1.23 3.03
C GLU A 219 7.37 -1.66 2.06
N ALA A 220 7.56 -2.75 1.31
CA ALA A 220 6.68 -3.10 0.20
C ALA A 220 5.21 -3.26 0.65
N ALA A 221 4.98 -3.95 1.77
CA ALA A 221 3.64 -4.18 2.33
C ALA A 221 2.91 -2.91 2.78
N ALA A 222 3.63 -1.80 2.95
CA ALA A 222 3.05 -0.52 3.36
C ALA A 222 2.73 0.41 2.18
N GLY A 223 3.33 0.20 1.00
CA GLY A 223 3.23 1.20 -0.07
C GLY A 223 3.68 0.85 -1.48
N ALA A 224 4.05 -0.40 -1.78
CA ALA A 224 4.71 -0.71 -3.05
C ALA A 224 3.79 -0.82 -4.28
N LEU A 225 2.47 -1.00 -4.12
CA LEU A 225 1.61 -1.30 -5.27
C LEU A 225 1.45 -0.10 -6.19
N ALA A 226 1.54 -0.38 -7.49
CA ALA A 226 1.08 0.50 -8.55
C ALA A 226 -0.12 -0.16 -9.25
N LEU A 227 -1.24 0.54 -9.34
CA LEU A 227 -2.51 0.03 -9.83
C LEU A 227 -3.16 1.05 -10.76
N SER A 228 -4.02 0.56 -11.66
CA SER A 228 -4.96 1.41 -12.39
C SER A 228 -6.20 1.69 -11.54
N ALA A 229 -6.97 2.71 -11.90
CA ALA A 229 -8.27 2.96 -11.29
C ALA A 229 -9.27 1.80 -11.49
N ALA A 230 -9.14 1.04 -12.58
CA ALA A 230 -9.96 -0.15 -12.81
C ALA A 230 -9.58 -1.30 -11.86
N ASP A 231 -8.30 -1.49 -11.56
CA ASP A 231 -7.86 -2.49 -10.56
C ASP A 231 -8.38 -2.12 -9.16
N LEU A 232 -8.34 -0.83 -8.80
CA LEU A 232 -8.90 -0.34 -7.54
C LEU A 232 -10.41 -0.54 -7.45
N LEU A 233 -11.14 -0.37 -8.56
CA LEU A 233 -12.55 -0.70 -8.61
C LEU A 233 -12.77 -2.21 -8.40
N ALA A 234 -12.04 -3.07 -9.11
CA ALA A 234 -12.16 -4.53 -8.98
C ALA A 234 -11.92 -4.98 -7.53
N TYR A 235 -10.89 -4.45 -6.88
CA TYR A 235 -10.64 -4.68 -5.46
C TYR A 235 -11.74 -4.09 -4.55
N GLY A 236 -12.20 -2.87 -4.83
CA GLY A 236 -13.25 -2.22 -4.05
C GLY A 236 -14.57 -2.99 -4.03
N LEU A 237 -14.91 -3.66 -5.14
CA LEU A 237 -16.13 -4.48 -5.26
C LEU A 237 -16.16 -5.67 -4.31
N LEU A 238 -15.00 -6.21 -3.91
CA LEU A 238 -14.90 -7.24 -2.87
C LEU A 238 -15.57 -6.80 -1.56
N HIS A 239 -15.52 -5.50 -1.26
CA HIS A 239 -16.02 -4.92 -0.02
C HIS A 239 -17.47 -4.43 -0.09
N THR A 240 -18.05 -4.37 -1.30
CA THR A 240 -19.40 -3.83 -1.52
C THR A 240 -20.39 -4.85 -2.07
N ASP A 241 -19.91 -5.86 -2.79
CA ASP A 241 -20.77 -6.86 -3.44
C ASP A 241 -21.21 -7.98 -2.48
N GLY A 242 -20.91 -7.84 -1.18
CA GLY A 242 -21.35 -8.72 -0.09
C GLY A 242 -22.49 -8.17 0.78
N ALA A 243 -23.19 -7.11 0.35
CA ALA A 243 -24.32 -6.49 1.05
C ALA A 243 -25.66 -6.74 0.34
#